data_AF-T1C6B5-F1
#
_entry.id   AF-T1C6B5-F1
#
_cell.length_a   1.000
_cell.length_b   1.000
_cell.length_c   1.000
_cell.angle_alpha   90.00
_cell.angle_beta   90.00
_cell.angle_gamma   90.00
#
_symmetry.space_group_name_H-M   'P 1'
#
loop_
_entity.id
_entity.type
_entity.pdbx_description
1 polymer ?
#
loop_
_entity_poly.entity_id
_entity_poly.type
_entity_poly.pdbx_seq_one_letter_code
_entity_poly.pdbx_strand_id
1 'polypeptide(L)'
;LLGGGMIALGLAWLSQHKTDKKIPDTLDNISNSNPLALRTALLFALLFVLMTALTHFILQDFGSGGIEILALVIGFTDINPFIMSLLNDSRHDLSLAQSAGALIMAAGSNIILESGYTLILGNHARNRGIFLKLLGLGSATLLFGLGMF
;
A
#
# COMPACT_ATOMS: atom_id res chain seq x y z
N LEU A 1 -11.44 20.16 -8.47
CA LEU A 1 -11.46 18.90 -7.70
C LEU A 1 -10.89 19.01 -6.29
N LEU A 2 -10.01 19.96 -5.98
CA LEU A 2 -9.49 20.18 -4.61
C LEU A 2 -10.43 20.95 -3.65
N GLY A 3 -11.39 21.72 -4.17
CA GLY A 3 -12.27 22.56 -3.35
C GLY A 3 -13.33 21.80 -2.54
N GLY A 4 -13.76 20.62 -2.99
CA GLY A 4 -14.81 19.84 -2.32
C GLY A 4 -14.33 19.16 -1.02
N GLY A 5 -13.08 18.72 -0.99
CA GLY A 5 -12.50 18.04 0.18
C GLY A 5 -12.35 18.96 1.40
N MET A 6 -11.99 20.22 1.18
CA MET A 6 -11.86 21.22 2.23
C MET A 6 -13.19 21.55 2.91
N ILE A 7 -14.29 21.56 2.13
CA ILE A 7 -15.64 21.83 2.65
C ILE A 7 -16.12 20.65 3.50
N ALA A 8 -15.85 19.41 3.07
CA ALA A 8 -16.20 18.21 3.84
C ALA A 8 -15.45 18.16 5.18
N LEU A 9 -14.15 18.50 5.20
CA LEU A 9 -13.35 18.58 6.42
C LEU A 9 -13.84 19.68 7.37
N GLY A 10 -14.21 20.85 6.84
CA GLY A 10 -14.75 21.95 7.64
C GLY A 10 -16.10 21.62 8.29
N LEU A 11 -17.01 20.96 7.55
CA LEU A 11 -18.29 20.51 8.08
C LEU A 11 -18.12 19.41 9.15
N ALA A 12 -17.19 18.48 8.95
CA ALA A 12 -16.87 17.46 9.93
C ALA A 12 -16.29 18.06 11.22
N TRP A 13 -15.40 19.05 11.11
CA TRP A 13 -14.81 19.74 12.26
C TRP A 13 -15.86 20.52 13.07
N LEU A 14 -16.77 21.24 12.39
CA LEU A 14 -17.86 21.97 13.04
C LEU A 14 -18.88 21.03 13.71
N SER A 15 -19.09 19.84 13.16
CA SER A 15 -19.98 18.82 13.75
C SER A 15 -19.37 18.17 14.99
N GLN A 16 -18.05 18.01 15.06
CA GLN A 16 -17.36 17.48 16.24
C GLN A 16 -17.37 18.48 17.40
N HIS A 17 -17.21 19.78 17.13
CA HIS A 17 -17.21 20.81 18.18
C HIS A 17 -18.56 21.01 18.88
N LYS A 18 -19.67 20.58 18.26
CA LYS A 18 -21.00 20.61 18.90
C LYS A 18 -21.31 19.36 19.76
N THR A 19 -20.40 18.38 19.79
CA THR A 19 -20.58 17.12 20.52
C THR A 19 -19.66 17.03 21.75
N ASP A 20 -19.13 18.15 22.24
CA ASP A 20 -18.49 18.22 23.56
C ASP A 20 -19.55 18.30 24.67
N LYS A 21 -20.15 17.15 25.00
CA LYS A 21 -20.96 16.97 26.20
C LYS A 21 -20.33 15.93 27.11
N LYS A 22 -19.57 16.45 28.09
CA LYS A 22 -19.07 15.83 29.34
C LYS A 22 -18.29 14.51 29.20
N ILE A 23 -16.96 14.61 29.29
CA ILE A 23 -16.08 13.51 29.68
C ILE A 23 -15.91 13.58 31.21
N PRO A 24 -16.38 12.61 32.01
CA PRO A 24 -16.04 12.52 33.43
C PRO A 24 -14.60 12.01 33.58
N ASP A 25 -13.90 12.59 34.56
CA ASP A 25 -12.55 12.26 34.99
C ASP A 25 -12.32 10.76 35.19
N THR A 26 -11.48 10.14 34.36
CA THR A 26 -10.70 8.96 34.73
C THR A 26 -9.36 8.99 34.00
N LEU A 27 -8.33 9.46 34.70
CA LEU A 27 -6.92 9.36 34.34
C LEU A 27 -6.40 7.90 34.47
N ASP A 28 -7.22 6.90 34.16
CA ASP A 28 -6.92 5.46 34.29
C ASP A 28 -6.67 4.75 32.95
N ASN A 29 -6.60 5.48 31.84
CA ASN A 29 -6.48 4.87 30.50
C ASN A 29 -5.10 5.06 29.82
N ILE A 30 -4.04 5.29 30.59
CA ILE A 30 -2.66 5.39 30.06
C ILE A 30 -1.96 4.00 29.97
N SER A 31 -2.63 2.91 30.39
CA SER A 31 -2.07 1.56 30.24
C SER A 31 -2.98 0.64 29.44
N ASN A 32 -3.26 1.01 28.20
CA ASN A 32 -3.62 0.04 27.17
C ASN A 32 -2.59 0.10 26.04
N SER A 33 -1.32 -0.17 26.39
CA SER A 33 -0.31 -0.52 25.39
C SER A 33 -0.77 -1.83 24.75
N ASN A 34 -1.57 -1.74 23.69
CA ASN A 34 -2.03 -2.88 22.93
C ASN A 34 -0.79 -3.70 22.49
N PRO A 35 -0.49 -4.85 23.10
CA PRO A 35 0.73 -5.60 22.82
C PRO A 35 0.76 -6.10 21.36
N LEU A 36 -0.39 -6.08 20.68
CA LEU A 36 -0.50 -6.36 19.25
C LEU A 36 0.26 -5.33 18.40
N ALA A 37 0.30 -4.05 18.82
CA ALA A 37 1.00 -3.00 18.08
C ALA A 37 2.51 -3.21 18.06
N LEU A 38 3.10 -3.69 19.17
CA LEU A 38 4.52 -4.02 19.21
C LEU A 38 4.84 -5.24 18.32
N ARG A 39 3.97 -6.27 18.35
CA ARG A 39 4.14 -7.47 17.52
C ARG A 39 4.01 -7.17 16.02
N THR A 40 3.02 -6.38 15.61
CA THR A 40 2.85 -5.99 14.20
C THR A 40 3.96 -5.06 13.74
N ALA A 41 4.41 -4.12 14.57
CA ALA A 41 5.55 -3.27 14.26
C ALA A 41 6.84 -4.07 14.08
N LEU A 42 7.08 -5.09 14.92
CA LEU A 42 8.25 -5.96 14.81
C LEU A 42 8.18 -6.82 13.53
N LEU A 43 7.01 -7.34 13.17
CA LEU A 43 6.80 -8.04 11.90
C LEU A 43 7.05 -7.11 10.71
N PHE A 44 6.51 -5.89 10.74
CA PHE A 44 6.73 -4.90 9.69
C PHE A 44 8.21 -4.54 9.55
N ALA A 45 8.91 -4.30 10.67
CA ALA A 45 10.34 -4.02 10.67
C ALA A 45 11.14 -5.19 10.08
N LEU A 46 10.79 -6.43 10.43
CA LEU A 46 11.43 -7.62 9.88
C LEU A 46 11.20 -7.75 8.37
N LEU A 47 9.95 -7.61 7.91
CA LEU A 47 9.61 -7.64 6.49
C LEU A 47 10.30 -6.49 5.73
N PHE A 48 10.36 -5.30 6.32
CA PHE A 48 11.06 -4.16 5.75
C PHE A 48 12.55 -4.45 5.56
N VAL A 49 13.25 -4.94 6.58
CA VAL A 49 14.68 -5.31 6.47
C VAL A 49 14.89 -6.40 5.41
N LEU A 50 14.04 -7.43 5.41
CA LEU A 50 14.11 -8.51 4.42
C LEU A 50 13.88 -7.98 3.00
N MET A 51 12.88 -7.11 2.81
CA MET A 51 12.61 -6.50 1.52
C MET A 51 13.72 -5.55 1.10
N THR A 52 14.29 -4.74 2.00
CA THR A 52 15.46 -3.92 1.68
C THR A 52 16.63 -4.77 1.21
N ALA A 53 16.96 -5.85 1.92
CA ALA A 53 18.02 -6.76 1.50
C ALA A 53 17.72 -7.40 0.15
N LEU A 54 16.49 -7.85 -0.08
CA LEU A 54 16.06 -8.48 -1.33
C LEU A 54 16.06 -7.49 -2.50
N THR A 55 15.50 -6.29 -2.32
CA THR A 55 15.49 -5.22 -3.33
C THR A 55 16.91 -4.84 -3.72
N HIS A 56 17.80 -4.67 -2.74
CA HIS A 56 19.20 -4.35 -2.99
C HIS A 56 19.92 -5.46 -3.76
N PHE A 57 19.73 -6.72 -3.34
CA PHE A 57 20.29 -7.88 -4.03
C PHE A 57 19.80 -7.98 -5.49
N ILE A 58 18.50 -7.84 -5.71
CA ILE A 58 17.91 -7.90 -7.05
C ILE A 58 18.42 -6.75 -7.91
N LEU A 59 18.51 -5.54 -7.36
CA LEU A 59 19.03 -4.39 -8.09
C LEU A 59 20.50 -4.59 -8.48
N GLN A 60 21.33 -5.09 -7.56
CA GLN A 60 22.76 -5.26 -7.79
C GLN A 60 23.06 -6.33 -8.85
N ASP A 61 22.35 -7.46 -8.82
CA ASP A 61 22.63 -8.61 -9.69
C ASP A 61 21.80 -8.60 -10.99
N PHE A 62 20.61 -8.01 -10.98
CA PHE A 62 19.65 -8.04 -12.10
C PHE A 62 19.24 -6.64 -12.61
N GLY A 63 19.66 -5.57 -11.96
CA GLY A 63 19.36 -4.19 -12.37
C GLY A 63 17.87 -3.83 -12.31
N SER A 64 17.48 -2.87 -13.14
CA SER A 64 16.09 -2.38 -13.21
C SER A 64 15.09 -3.45 -13.65
N GLY A 65 15.48 -4.37 -14.55
CA GLY A 65 14.61 -5.48 -14.97
C GLY A 65 14.31 -6.47 -13.84
N GLY A 66 15.24 -6.65 -12.90
CA GLY A 66 14.97 -7.41 -11.68
C GLY A 66 13.90 -6.76 -10.80
N ILE A 67 13.97 -5.44 -10.66
CA ILE A 67 12.99 -4.65 -9.90
C ILE A 67 11.62 -4.63 -10.56
N GLU A 68 11.57 -4.60 -11.90
CA GLU A 68 10.33 -4.76 -12.68
C GLU A 68 9.64 -6.09 -12.34
N ILE A 69 10.37 -7.20 -12.42
CA ILE A 69 9.83 -8.53 -12.09
C ILE A 69 9.41 -8.60 -10.62
N LEU A 70 10.22 -8.06 -9.71
CA LEU A 70 9.89 -8.01 -8.29
C LEU A 70 8.60 -7.22 -8.06
N ALA A 71 8.43 -6.07 -8.68
CA ALA A 71 7.23 -5.24 -8.58
C ALA A 71 5.98 -5.93 -9.15
N LEU A 72 6.13 -6.80 -10.17
CA LEU A 72 5.03 -7.59 -10.70
C LEU A 72 4.52 -8.63 -9.69
N VAL A 73 5.40 -9.22 -8.89
CA VAL A 73 5.04 -10.29 -7.93
C VAL A 73 4.81 -9.81 -6.50
N ILE A 74 5.28 -8.62 -6.13
CA ILE A 74 5.24 -8.16 -4.73
C ILE A 74 3.81 -7.97 -4.20
N GLY A 75 2.82 -7.75 -5.07
CA GLY A 75 1.42 -7.65 -4.67
C GLY A 75 0.91 -8.89 -3.94
N PHE A 76 1.53 -10.07 -4.13
CA PHE A 76 1.21 -11.31 -3.41
C PHE A 76 1.65 -11.29 -1.94
N THR A 77 2.42 -10.28 -1.55
CA THR A 77 2.95 -10.06 -0.21
C THR A 77 2.46 -8.71 0.34
N ASP A 78 3.04 -8.23 1.45
CA ASP A 78 2.82 -6.85 1.89
C ASP A 78 3.64 -5.90 1.01
N ILE A 79 2.95 -5.04 0.24
CA ILE A 79 3.61 -4.07 -0.63
C ILE A 79 4.37 -2.99 0.15
N ASN A 80 4.01 -2.70 1.40
CA ASN A 80 4.55 -1.55 2.13
C ASN A 80 6.05 -1.67 2.42
N PRO A 81 6.57 -2.81 2.94
CA PRO A 81 8.00 -3.08 3.02
C PRO A 81 8.79 -2.80 1.74
N PHE A 82 8.26 -3.18 0.58
CA PHE A 82 8.92 -2.97 -0.72
C PHE A 82 8.88 -1.51 -1.17
N ILE A 83 7.74 -0.82 -0.99
CA ILE A 83 7.64 0.61 -1.29
C ILE A 83 8.66 1.38 -0.46
N MET A 84 8.74 1.07 0.84
CA MET A 84 9.70 1.72 1.72
C MET A 84 11.14 1.37 1.35
N SER A 85 11.45 0.15 0.89
CA SER A 85 12.82 -0.20 0.50
C SER A 85 13.28 0.59 -0.72
N LEU A 86 12.41 0.74 -1.72
CA LEU A 86 12.65 1.57 -2.90
C LEU A 86 12.86 3.05 -2.56
N LEU A 87 12.05 3.59 -1.64
CA LEU A 87 12.09 5.00 -1.28
C LEU A 87 13.27 5.37 -0.36
N ASN A 88 13.68 4.46 0.53
CA ASN A 88 14.71 4.76 1.53
C ASN A 88 16.14 4.50 1.05
N ASP A 89 16.35 3.65 0.06
CA ASP A 89 17.69 3.40 -0.44
C ASP A 89 18.10 4.52 -1.42
N SER A 90 18.95 5.41 -0.93
CA SER A 90 19.47 6.58 -1.64
C SER A 90 20.59 6.21 -2.63
N ARG A 91 20.95 4.92 -2.73
CA ARG A 91 22.03 4.40 -3.57
C ARG A 91 21.53 3.67 -4.82
N HIS A 92 20.24 3.75 -5.14
CA HIS A 92 19.71 3.09 -6.32
C HIS A 92 20.29 3.69 -7.61
N ASP A 93 20.82 2.82 -8.47
CA ASP A 93 21.08 3.13 -9.89
C ASP A 93 19.77 3.27 -10.72
N LEU A 94 18.61 3.22 -10.06
CA LEU A 94 17.30 3.42 -10.70
C LEU A 94 17.03 4.90 -10.94
N SER A 95 16.53 5.21 -12.13
CA SER A 95 15.95 6.51 -12.40
C SER A 95 14.67 6.74 -11.56
N LEU A 96 14.30 8.02 -11.39
CA LEU A 96 13.03 8.38 -10.77
C LEU A 96 11.82 7.75 -11.50
N ALA A 97 11.89 7.67 -12.83
CA ALA A 97 10.85 7.05 -13.65
C ALA A 97 10.70 5.55 -13.35
N GLN A 98 11.81 4.81 -13.28
CA GLN A 98 11.80 3.39 -12.94
C GLN A 98 11.31 3.13 -11.52
N SER A 99 11.69 3.97 -10.55
CA SER A 99 11.20 3.86 -9.17
C SER A 99 9.69 4.11 -9.09
N ALA A 100 9.18 5.10 -9.80
CA ALA A 100 7.74 5.34 -9.92
C ALA A 100 7.02 4.20 -10.66
N GLY A 101 7.63 3.67 -11.73
CA GLY A 101 7.14 2.52 -12.47
C GLY A 101 7.00 1.28 -11.58
N ALA A 102 8.02 0.98 -10.77
CA ALA A 102 8.00 -0.11 -9.80
C ALA A 102 6.87 0.05 -8.78
N LEU A 103 6.69 1.27 -8.25
CA LEU A 103 5.63 1.58 -7.28
C LEU A 103 4.22 1.39 -7.87
N ILE A 104 4.02 1.90 -9.09
CA ILE A 104 2.76 1.75 -9.83
C ILE A 104 2.51 0.27 -10.14
N MET A 105 3.54 -0.45 -10.59
CA MET A 105 3.41 -1.88 -10.88
C MET A 105 3.05 -2.69 -9.63
N ALA A 106 3.71 -2.41 -8.49
CA ALA A 106 3.37 -3.06 -7.22
C ALA A 106 1.91 -2.81 -6.82
N ALA A 107 1.43 -1.58 -6.98
CA ALA A 107 0.02 -1.24 -6.75
C ALA A 107 -0.91 -1.99 -7.72
N GLY A 108 -0.58 -2.07 -9.00
CA GLY A 108 -1.33 -2.82 -10.00
C GLY A 108 -1.41 -4.31 -9.69
N SER A 109 -0.28 -4.90 -9.27
CA SER A 109 -0.19 -6.30 -8.82
C SER A 109 -1.11 -6.56 -7.63
N ASN A 110 -1.10 -5.67 -6.62
CA ASN A 110 -2.00 -5.79 -5.46
C ASN A 110 -3.47 -5.67 -5.85
N ILE A 111 -3.84 -4.74 -6.75
CA ILE A 111 -5.22 -4.60 -7.25
C ILE A 111 -5.69 -5.87 -7.97
N ILE A 112 -4.82 -6.51 -8.76
CA ILE A 112 -5.15 -7.77 -9.43
C ILE A 112 -5.45 -8.87 -8.40
N LEU A 113 -4.67 -8.95 -7.32
CA LEU A 113 -4.89 -9.94 -6.28
C LEU A 113 -6.14 -9.68 -5.46
N GLU A 114 -6.37 -8.41 -5.09
CA GLU A 114 -7.61 -7.96 -4.50
C GLU A 114 -8.82 -8.30 -5.38
N SER A 115 -8.68 -8.18 -6.70
CA SER A 115 -9.72 -8.63 -7.64
C SER A 115 -10.00 -10.14 -7.47
N GLY A 116 -8.97 -10.97 -7.39
CA GLY A 116 -9.10 -12.41 -7.15
C GLY A 116 -9.79 -12.73 -5.82
N TYR A 117 -9.44 -12.01 -4.75
CA TYR A 117 -10.11 -12.16 -3.45
C TYR A 117 -11.60 -11.84 -3.52
N THR A 118 -12.03 -10.88 -4.35
CA THR A 118 -13.46 -10.58 -4.51
C THR A 118 -14.28 -11.74 -5.09
N LEU A 119 -13.66 -12.61 -5.89
CA LEU A 119 -14.30 -13.82 -6.40
C LEU A 119 -14.30 -14.93 -5.34
N ILE A 120 -13.14 -15.21 -4.74
CA ILE A 120 -12.96 -16.35 -3.82
C ILE A 120 -13.75 -16.15 -2.53
N LEU A 121 -13.66 -14.95 -1.94
CA LEU A 121 -14.24 -14.63 -0.63
C LEU A 121 -15.60 -13.93 -0.74
N GLY A 122 -15.98 -13.49 -1.94
CA GLY A 122 -17.21 -12.75 -2.18
C GLY A 122 -18.37 -13.59 -2.73
N ASN A 123 -19.56 -13.01 -2.75
CA ASN A 123 -20.70 -13.65 -3.40
C ASN A 123 -20.51 -13.63 -4.93
N HIS A 124 -20.28 -14.82 -5.50
CA HIS A 124 -19.86 -15.00 -6.88
C HIS A 124 -20.85 -14.41 -7.91
N ALA A 125 -22.16 -14.50 -7.65
CA ALA A 125 -23.19 -14.02 -8.57
C ALA A 125 -23.24 -12.49 -8.66
N ARG A 126 -22.88 -11.79 -7.57
CA ARG A 126 -22.93 -10.32 -7.49
C ARG A 126 -21.57 -9.67 -7.79
N ASN A 127 -20.47 -10.35 -7.49
CA ASN A 127 -19.14 -9.75 -7.51
C ASN A 127 -18.38 -9.93 -8.83
N ARG A 128 -18.90 -10.71 -9.79
CA ARG A 128 -18.24 -10.91 -11.10
C ARG A 128 -17.98 -9.59 -11.84
N GLY A 129 -18.91 -8.64 -11.76
CA GLY A 129 -18.73 -7.31 -12.37
C GLY A 129 -17.67 -6.46 -11.67
N ILE A 130 -17.48 -6.63 -10.36
CA ILE A 130 -16.45 -5.93 -9.58
C ILE A 130 -15.09 -6.52 -9.90
N PHE A 131 -14.98 -7.85 -9.92
CA PHE A 131 -13.78 -8.56 -10.35
C PHE A 131 -13.27 -8.07 -11.70
N LEU A 132 -14.11 -8.05 -12.74
CA LEU A 132 -13.68 -7.63 -14.08
C LEU A 132 -13.20 -6.18 -14.11
N LYS A 133 -13.83 -5.28 -13.35
CA LYS A 133 -13.43 -3.87 -13.25
C LYS A 133 -12.09 -3.72 -12.54
N LEU A 134 -11.90 -4.42 -11.42
CA LEU A 134 -10.64 -4.38 -10.66
C LEU A 134 -9.51 -5.05 -11.42
N LEU A 135 -9.77 -6.19 -12.08
CA LEU A 135 -8.79 -6.85 -12.92
C LEU A 135 -8.37 -5.95 -14.09
N GLY A 136 -9.33 -5.29 -14.75
CA GLY A 136 -9.06 -4.33 -15.80
C GLY A 136 -8.27 -3.12 -15.31
N LEU A 137 -8.62 -2.56 -14.15
CA LEU A 137 -7.89 -1.47 -13.51
C LEU A 137 -6.46 -1.88 -13.17
N GLY A 138 -6.27 -2.99 -12.46
CA GLY A 138 -4.95 -3.48 -12.06
C GLY A 138 -4.07 -3.83 -13.25
N SER A 139 -4.65 -4.41 -14.32
CA SER A 139 -3.92 -4.67 -15.57
C SER A 139 -3.49 -3.37 -16.26
N ALA A 140 -4.38 -2.38 -16.33
CA ALA A 140 -4.04 -1.06 -16.89
C ALA A 140 -2.96 -0.35 -16.06
N THR A 141 -3.03 -0.43 -14.73
CA THR A 141 -2.03 0.09 -13.81
C THR A 141 -0.68 -0.59 -14.01
N LEU A 142 -0.63 -1.93 -14.13
CA LEU A 142 0.60 -2.67 -14.43
C LEU A 142 1.21 -2.23 -15.76
N LEU A 143 0.41 -2.17 -16.83
CA LEU A 143 0.89 -1.77 -18.16
C LEU A 143 1.42 -0.34 -18.18
N PHE A 144 0.78 0.57 -17.45
CA PHE A 144 1.26 1.94 -17.32
C PHE A 144 2.60 2.01 -16.59
N GLY A 145 2.76 1.29 -15.48
CA GLY A 145 4.03 1.23 -14.74
C GLY A 145 5.15 0.57 -15.54
N LEU A 146 4.83 -0.46 -16.33
CA LEU A 146 5.77 -1.14 -17.22
C LEU A 146 6.36 -0.18 -18.28
N GLY A 147 5.54 0.75 -18.80
CA GLY A 147 6.00 1.75 -19.76
C GLY A 147 6.99 2.79 -19.21
N MET A 148 7.30 2.74 -17.91
CA MET A 148 8.22 3.66 -17.23
C MET A 148 9.60 3.03 -16.95
N PHE A 149 9.81 1.77 -17.31
CA PHE A 149 11.08 1.06 -17.17
C PHE A 149 12.00 1.24 -18.39
#